data_AF-A0A921GDR2-F1
#
_entry.id   AF-A0A921GDR2-F1
#
_cell.length_a   1.000
_cell.length_b   1.000
_cell.length_c   1.000
_cell.angle_alpha   90.00
_cell.angle_beta   90.00
_cell.angle_gamma   90.00
#
_symmetry.space_group_name_H-M   'P 1'
#
loop_
_entity.id
_entity.type
_entity.pdbx_description
1 polymer ?
#
loop_
_entity_poly.entity_id
_entity_poly.type
_entity_poly.pdbx_seq_one_letter_code
_entity_poly.pdbx_strand_id
1 'polypeptide(L)'
;MNVIVANKYQSMLEGLQIDVIKSLNGEFEADEIVNQFQNFFYQRMILDITAIKNYQDIRNLQKLSISLDMSKVILLLDDSPESSSPSYLSKLISMGIYNFTRNLDGIMYLYNNPNSYRDVAQYQQLDNFTTTAAQAQGAAMRGAPMNSNVAMQMTRVIGVKNVTDSSGATTLIYMMKKHLEKNYSVGVVEVNKRDFMFFKEKDIYSADDSNAQSIINAH
;
A
#
# COMPACT_ATOMS: atom_id res chain seq x y z
N MET A 1 -25.43 -2.56 7.60
CA MET A 1 -25.26 -3.61 6.58
C MET A 1 -23.80 -3.77 6.16
N ASN A 2 -23.17 -4.82 6.71
CA ASN A 2 -21.76 -5.15 6.62
C ASN A 2 -21.52 -6.44 5.81
N VAL A 3 -20.31 -6.64 5.33
CA VAL A 3 -19.89 -7.86 4.63
C VAL A 3 -18.93 -8.64 5.52
N ILE A 4 -19.06 -9.96 5.51
CA ILE A 4 -18.10 -10.88 6.11
C ILE A 4 -17.57 -11.83 5.04
N VAL A 5 -16.26 -12.00 4.96
CA VAL A 5 -15.61 -13.03 4.17
C VAL A 5 -14.72 -13.82 5.14
N ALA A 6 -15.09 -15.06 5.40
CA ALA A 6 -14.51 -15.88 6.46
C ALA A 6 -14.05 -17.25 5.94
N ASN A 7 -13.07 -17.85 6.62
CA ASN A 7 -12.73 -19.26 6.44
C ASN A 7 -12.56 -19.90 7.82
N LYS A 8 -11.33 -19.99 8.34
CA LYS A 8 -11.08 -20.68 9.61
C LYS A 8 -11.72 -19.98 10.81
N TYR A 9 -11.87 -18.64 10.75
CA TYR A 9 -12.41 -17.85 11.85
C TYR A 9 -13.91 -17.56 11.73
N GLN A 10 -14.65 -18.30 10.88
CA GLN A 10 -16.09 -18.12 10.66
C GLN A 10 -16.88 -18.09 11.98
N SER A 11 -16.73 -19.10 12.84
CA SER A 11 -17.49 -19.20 14.09
C SER A 11 -17.21 -18.04 15.06
N MET A 12 -16.01 -17.46 15.01
CA MET A 12 -15.68 -16.27 15.79
C MET A 12 -16.38 -15.03 15.23
N LEU A 13 -16.43 -14.91 13.90
CA LEU A 13 -17.05 -13.76 13.22
C LEU A 13 -18.58 -13.79 13.28
N GLU A 14 -19.20 -14.97 13.31
CA GLU A 14 -20.64 -15.14 13.50
C GLU A 14 -21.11 -14.66 14.89
N GLY A 15 -20.24 -14.66 15.89
CA GLY A 15 -20.53 -14.14 17.24
C GLY A 15 -20.62 -12.62 17.32
N LEU A 16 -20.27 -11.89 16.26
CA LEU A 16 -20.34 -10.43 16.22
C LEU A 16 -21.79 -9.96 16.12
N GLN A 17 -22.21 -9.11 17.05
CA GLN A 17 -23.53 -8.45 17.02
C GLN A 17 -23.55 -7.27 16.03
N ILE A 18 -23.25 -7.55 14.77
CA ILE A 18 -23.29 -6.56 13.69
C ILE A 18 -24.31 -6.97 12.63
N ASP A 19 -24.90 -5.97 11.98
CA ASP A 19 -25.84 -6.19 10.89
C ASP A 19 -25.10 -6.56 9.59
N VAL A 20 -25.23 -7.83 9.15
CA VAL A 20 -24.53 -8.40 7.99
C VAL A 20 -25.49 -8.54 6.82
N ILE A 21 -25.16 -7.92 5.68
CA ILE A 21 -25.93 -8.05 4.44
C ILE A 21 -25.48 -9.25 3.61
N LYS A 22 -24.20 -9.63 3.71
CA LYS A 22 -23.64 -10.74 2.95
C LYS A 22 -22.48 -11.38 3.69
N SER A 23 -22.51 -12.71 3.80
CA SER A 23 -21.44 -13.52 4.35
C SER A 23 -20.98 -14.54 3.30
N LEU A 24 -19.67 -14.72 3.16
CA LEU A 24 -19.06 -15.77 2.34
C LEU A 24 -18.13 -16.60 3.21
N ASN A 25 -18.25 -17.92 3.07
CA ASN A 25 -17.45 -18.87 3.82
C ASN A 25 -16.66 -19.74 2.85
N GLY A 26 -15.35 -19.79 3.00
CA GLY A 26 -14.45 -20.59 2.17
C GLY A 26 -13.14 -19.89 1.85
N GLU A 27 -12.35 -20.54 1.00
CA GLU A 27 -11.06 -20.03 0.53
C GLU A 27 -11.19 -19.60 -0.94
N PHE A 28 -10.93 -18.32 -1.22
CA PHE A 28 -11.17 -17.68 -2.51
C PHE A 28 -9.88 -17.09 -3.09
N GLU A 29 -9.81 -17.00 -4.40
CA GLU A 29 -8.77 -16.21 -5.05
C GLU A 29 -9.02 -14.71 -4.80
N ALA A 30 -7.94 -13.92 -4.71
CA ALA A 30 -8.08 -12.46 -4.50
C ALA A 30 -8.98 -11.81 -5.57
N ASP A 31 -8.88 -12.26 -6.82
CA ASP A 31 -9.66 -11.74 -7.95
C ASP A 31 -11.17 -12.08 -7.81
N GLU A 32 -11.53 -13.21 -7.20
CA GLU A 32 -12.93 -13.59 -6.94
C GLU A 32 -13.57 -12.64 -5.91
N ILE A 33 -12.85 -12.33 -4.83
CA ILE A 33 -13.29 -11.39 -3.80
C ILE A 33 -13.47 -9.99 -4.42
N VAL A 34 -12.48 -9.55 -5.22
CA VAL A 34 -12.56 -8.25 -5.92
C VAL A 34 -13.79 -8.18 -6.82
N ASN A 35 -13.98 -9.16 -7.70
CA ASN A 35 -15.11 -9.18 -8.64
C ASN A 35 -16.46 -9.13 -7.92
N GLN A 36 -16.56 -9.75 -6.76
CA GLN A 36 -17.81 -9.80 -6.01
C GLN A 36 -18.11 -8.51 -5.24
N PHE A 37 -17.09 -7.80 -4.78
CA PHE A 37 -17.28 -6.68 -3.84
C PHE A 37 -16.83 -5.31 -4.32
N GLN A 38 -16.09 -5.21 -5.42
CA GLN A 38 -15.62 -3.93 -5.98
C GLN A 38 -16.77 -2.93 -6.20
N ASN A 39 -17.91 -3.41 -6.69
CA ASN A 39 -19.10 -2.58 -6.94
C ASN A 39 -20.23 -2.82 -5.92
N PHE A 40 -19.94 -3.52 -4.82
CA PHE A 40 -20.93 -3.81 -3.79
C PHE A 40 -20.96 -2.70 -2.75
N PHE A 41 -22.15 -2.21 -2.38
CA PHE A 41 -22.28 -1.17 -1.37
C PHE A 41 -22.37 -1.79 0.03
N TYR A 42 -21.39 -1.47 0.88
CA TYR A 42 -21.34 -1.92 2.26
C TYR A 42 -20.73 -0.85 3.17
N GLN A 43 -21.05 -0.92 4.46
CA GLN A 43 -20.49 -0.02 5.47
C GLN A 43 -19.06 -0.46 5.86
N ARG A 44 -18.93 -1.69 6.36
CA ARG A 44 -17.64 -2.34 6.64
C ARG A 44 -17.59 -3.73 6.03
N MET A 45 -16.38 -4.16 5.69
CA MET A 45 -16.07 -5.53 5.33
C MET A 45 -15.11 -6.09 6.36
N ILE A 46 -15.45 -7.23 6.96
CA ILE A 46 -14.52 -8.00 7.78
C ILE A 46 -13.98 -9.13 6.91
N LEU A 47 -12.67 -9.12 6.70
CA LEU A 47 -11.98 -10.06 5.84
C LEU A 47 -11.03 -10.90 6.69
N ASP A 48 -11.36 -12.18 6.83
CA ASP A 48 -10.47 -13.20 7.36
C ASP A 48 -9.32 -13.42 6.36
N ILE A 49 -8.07 -13.24 6.82
CA ILE A 49 -6.90 -13.44 5.97
C ILE A 49 -6.82 -14.85 5.41
N THR A 50 -7.34 -15.85 6.14
CA THR A 50 -7.35 -17.25 5.73
C THR A 50 -8.41 -17.57 4.70
N ALA A 51 -9.32 -16.64 4.39
CA ALA A 51 -10.25 -16.74 3.28
C ALA A 51 -9.61 -16.37 1.93
N ILE A 52 -8.38 -15.85 1.94
CA ILE A 52 -7.63 -15.50 0.74
C ILE A 52 -6.60 -16.60 0.49
N LYS A 53 -6.69 -17.25 -0.68
CA LYS A 53 -5.69 -18.23 -1.09
C LYS A 53 -4.31 -17.60 -1.17
N ASN A 54 -3.31 -18.31 -0.67
CA ASN A 54 -1.92 -17.87 -0.68
C ASN A 54 -1.74 -16.44 -0.12
N TYR A 55 -2.42 -16.10 0.98
CA TYR A 55 -2.33 -14.78 1.63
C TYR A 55 -0.90 -14.39 2.07
N GLN A 56 -0.02 -15.38 2.24
CA GLN A 56 1.41 -15.17 2.50
C GLN A 56 2.09 -14.43 1.35
N ASP A 57 1.61 -14.60 0.11
CA ASP A 57 2.07 -13.79 -1.03
C ASP A 57 1.41 -12.41 -0.98
N ILE A 58 2.24 -11.41 -0.75
CA ILE A 58 1.82 -10.01 -0.65
C ILE A 58 1.11 -9.50 -1.91
N ARG A 59 1.36 -10.11 -3.08
CA ARG A 59 0.72 -9.74 -4.35
C ARG A 59 -0.79 -9.91 -4.30
N ASN A 60 -1.28 -10.93 -3.59
CA ASN A 60 -2.72 -11.18 -3.44
C ASN A 60 -3.38 -10.09 -2.60
N LEU A 61 -2.71 -9.63 -1.53
CA LEU A 61 -3.17 -8.50 -0.74
C LEU A 61 -3.07 -7.17 -1.49
N GLN A 62 -2.06 -6.99 -2.33
CA GLN A 62 -1.90 -5.80 -3.15
C GLN A 62 -3.05 -5.65 -4.17
N LYS A 63 -3.49 -6.75 -4.80
CA LYS A 63 -4.66 -6.73 -5.69
C LYS A 63 -5.91 -6.25 -4.97
N LEU A 64 -6.12 -6.71 -3.75
CA LEU A 64 -7.24 -6.29 -2.90
C LEU A 64 -7.13 -4.80 -2.54
N SER A 65 -5.95 -4.32 -2.16
CA SER A 65 -5.76 -2.92 -1.75
C SER A 65 -5.95 -1.90 -2.87
N ILE A 66 -5.69 -2.31 -4.12
CA ILE A 66 -5.93 -1.47 -5.31
C ILE A 66 -7.42 -1.41 -5.67
N SER A 67 -8.14 -2.51 -5.48
CA SER A 67 -9.49 -2.67 -6.03
C SER A 67 -10.62 -2.40 -5.02
N LEU A 68 -10.33 -2.55 -3.72
CA LEU A 68 -11.28 -2.35 -2.63
C LEU A 68 -10.87 -1.13 -1.79
N ASP A 69 -11.86 -0.48 -1.17
CA ASP A 69 -11.61 0.61 -0.24
C ASP A 69 -11.10 0.08 1.11
N MET A 70 -9.78 0.12 1.30
CA MET A 70 -9.11 -0.36 2.52
C MET A 70 -9.52 0.40 3.78
N SER A 71 -10.09 1.60 3.67
CA SER A 71 -10.62 2.31 4.83
C SER A 71 -11.85 1.60 5.43
N LYS A 72 -12.60 0.86 4.61
CA LYS A 72 -13.81 0.11 5.00
C LYS A 72 -13.53 -1.36 5.35
N VAL A 73 -12.35 -1.86 5.01
CA VAL A 73 -11.96 -3.26 5.23
C VAL A 73 -11.23 -3.38 6.56
N ILE A 74 -11.64 -4.34 7.38
CA ILE A 74 -10.96 -4.77 8.60
C ILE A 74 -10.39 -6.16 8.33
N LEU A 75 -9.06 -6.25 8.30
CA LEU A 75 -8.35 -7.50 8.03
C LEU A 75 -8.11 -8.25 9.35
N LEU A 76 -8.71 -9.42 9.49
CA LEU A 76 -8.44 -10.33 10.60
C LEU A 76 -7.24 -11.21 10.22
N LEU A 77 -6.13 -11.00 10.91
CA LEU A 77 -4.91 -11.78 10.79
C LEU A 77 -5.04 -13.09 11.57
N ASP A 78 -4.35 -14.12 11.08
CA ASP A 78 -4.20 -15.38 11.79
C ASP A 78 -3.01 -15.34 12.77
N ASP A 79 -2.86 -16.42 13.55
CA ASP A 79 -1.74 -16.57 14.49
C ASP A 79 -0.48 -17.17 13.82
N SER A 80 -0.39 -17.14 12.49
CA SER A 80 0.80 -17.64 11.80
C SER A 80 2.02 -16.78 12.09
N PRO A 81 3.23 -17.37 12.18
CA PRO A 81 4.46 -16.60 12.35
C PRO A 81 4.72 -15.62 11.19
N GLU A 82 4.25 -15.94 9.99
CA GLU A 82 4.45 -15.12 8.79
C GLU A 82 3.61 -13.84 8.83
N SER A 83 2.29 -13.96 9.08
CA SER A 83 1.39 -12.81 9.21
C SER A 83 1.70 -11.98 10.46
N SER A 84 2.35 -12.60 11.43
CA SER A 84 2.77 -11.95 12.67
C SER A 84 4.15 -11.30 12.60
N SER A 85 4.88 -11.51 11.52
CA SER A 85 6.20 -10.92 11.35
C SER A 85 6.12 -9.39 11.20
N PRO A 86 7.05 -8.63 11.82
CA PRO A 86 7.12 -7.18 11.63
C PRO A 86 7.27 -6.76 10.16
N SER A 87 7.95 -7.59 9.35
CA SER A 87 8.09 -7.38 7.91
C SER A 87 6.73 -7.43 7.19
N TYR A 88 5.89 -8.41 7.52
CA TYR A 88 4.56 -8.53 6.92
C TYR A 88 3.66 -7.35 7.30
N LEU A 89 3.63 -6.97 8.57
CA LEU A 89 2.88 -5.80 9.04
C LEU A 89 3.34 -4.50 8.37
N SER A 90 4.65 -4.31 8.22
CA SER A 90 5.21 -3.16 7.49
C SER A 90 4.74 -3.11 6.03
N LYS A 91 4.66 -4.28 5.36
CA LYS A 91 4.13 -4.38 3.99
C LYS A 91 2.64 -4.03 3.92
N LEU A 92 1.82 -4.49 4.87
CA LEU A 92 0.39 -4.12 4.95
C LEU A 92 0.22 -2.59 5.02
N ILE A 93 0.97 -1.95 5.91
CA ILE A 93 0.94 -0.49 6.10
C ILE A 93 1.39 0.22 4.83
N SER A 94 2.45 -0.27 4.18
CA SER A 94 2.96 0.31 2.94
C SER A 94 1.97 0.22 1.77
N MET A 95 1.04 -0.75 1.81
CA MET A 95 -0.06 -0.89 0.85
C MET A 95 -1.34 -0.12 1.22
N GLY A 96 -1.34 0.61 2.35
CA GLY A 96 -2.49 1.37 2.81
C GLY A 96 -3.48 0.57 3.66
N ILE A 97 -3.10 -0.61 4.16
CA ILE A 97 -3.94 -1.45 5.02
C ILE A 97 -3.58 -1.17 6.48
N TYR A 98 -4.42 -0.42 7.19
CA TYR A 98 -4.17 0.00 8.57
C TYR A 98 -5.10 -0.66 9.60
N ASN A 99 -6.27 -1.11 9.15
CA ASN A 99 -7.29 -1.73 9.98
C ASN A 99 -7.06 -3.25 10.03
N PHE A 100 -6.03 -3.69 10.74
CA PHE A 100 -5.78 -5.12 10.96
C PHE A 100 -5.77 -5.46 12.45
N THR A 101 -6.24 -6.66 12.79
CA THR A 101 -6.33 -7.17 14.16
C THR A 101 -6.21 -8.69 14.16
N ARG A 102 -5.94 -9.30 15.32
CA ARG A 102 -5.94 -10.76 15.51
C ARG A 102 -7.10 -11.28 16.35
N ASN A 103 -7.85 -10.37 16.97
CA ASN A 103 -8.88 -10.74 17.94
C ASN A 103 -10.19 -9.99 17.66
N LEU A 104 -11.26 -10.55 18.23
CA LEU A 104 -12.63 -10.06 18.08
C LEU A 104 -12.79 -8.66 18.68
N ASP A 105 -12.18 -8.38 19.83
CA ASP A 105 -12.24 -7.07 20.47
C ASP A 105 -11.66 -5.97 19.58
N GLY A 106 -10.53 -6.26 18.91
CA GLY A 106 -9.92 -5.35 17.95
C GLY A 106 -10.79 -5.14 16.71
N ILE A 107 -11.56 -6.15 16.27
CA ILE A 107 -12.54 -5.96 15.18
C ILE A 107 -13.59 -4.93 15.62
N MET A 108 -14.15 -5.09 16.82
CA MET A 108 -15.18 -4.18 17.34
C MET A 108 -14.62 -2.77 17.58
N TYR A 109 -13.38 -2.65 18.03
CA TYR A 109 -12.70 -1.37 18.15
C TYR A 109 -12.56 -0.68 16.78
N LEU A 110 -12.00 -1.38 15.78
CA LEU A 110 -11.75 -0.84 14.43
C LEU A 110 -13.04 -0.56 13.65
N TYR A 111 -14.11 -1.28 13.96
CA TYR A 111 -15.44 -1.05 13.41
C TYR A 111 -15.90 0.39 13.69
N ASN A 112 -15.73 0.83 14.94
CA ASN A 112 -16.12 2.17 15.41
C ASN A 112 -15.02 3.22 15.26
N ASN A 113 -13.75 2.81 15.38
CA ASN A 113 -12.58 3.68 15.38
C ASN A 113 -11.55 3.18 14.34
N PRO A 114 -11.72 3.52 13.05
CA PRO A 114 -10.76 3.10 12.03
C PRO A 114 -9.40 3.75 12.25
N ASN A 115 -8.33 2.97 12.07
CA ASN A 115 -6.96 3.44 12.16
C ASN A 115 -6.58 4.30 10.96
N SER A 116 -5.75 5.29 11.24
CA SER A 116 -4.98 6.04 10.25
C SER A 116 -3.54 5.54 10.18
N TYR A 117 -2.80 6.00 9.17
CA TYR A 117 -1.35 5.74 9.09
C TYR A 117 -0.60 6.12 10.37
N ARG A 118 -1.00 7.20 11.04
CA ARG A 118 -0.32 7.69 12.26
C ARG A 118 -0.38 6.68 13.40
N ASP A 119 -1.49 5.95 13.50
CA ASP A 119 -1.75 5.00 14.58
C ASP A 119 -0.91 3.73 14.43
N VAL A 120 -0.51 3.41 13.19
CA VAL A 120 0.26 2.20 12.86
C VAL A 120 1.70 2.47 12.43
N ALA A 121 2.12 3.74 12.31
CA ALA A 121 3.43 4.13 11.79
C ALA A 121 4.61 3.47 12.53
N GLN A 122 4.48 3.22 13.84
CA GLN A 122 5.50 2.55 14.65
C GLN A 122 5.83 1.12 14.17
N TYR A 123 4.91 0.46 13.47
CA TYR A 123 5.09 -0.89 12.94
C TYR A 123 5.70 -0.90 11.53
N GLN A 124 5.86 0.26 10.89
CA GLN A 124 6.50 0.35 9.58
C GLN A 124 8.01 0.37 9.73
N GLN A 125 8.64 -0.81 9.60
CA GLN A 125 10.08 -0.92 9.44
C GLN A 125 10.43 -0.64 7.98
N LEU A 126 11.14 0.47 7.72
CA LEU A 126 11.52 0.93 6.38
C LEU A 126 12.67 0.11 5.74
N ASP A 127 13.31 -0.79 6.51
CA ASP A 127 14.54 -1.47 6.08
C ASP A 127 14.35 -2.75 5.22
N ASN A 128 13.12 -3.18 4.95
CA ASN A 128 12.88 -4.51 4.33
C ASN A 128 12.32 -4.48 2.90
N PHE A 129 12.54 -3.40 2.15
CA PHE A 129 12.44 -3.42 0.68
C PHE A 129 13.85 -3.55 0.07
N THR A 130 14.61 -4.57 0.47
CA THR A 130 15.66 -5.08 -0.40
C THR A 130 14.98 -5.82 -1.55
N THR A 131 14.91 -5.13 -2.68
CA THR A 131 14.67 -5.70 -4.01
C THR A 131 15.29 -7.07 -4.10
N THR A 132 14.44 -8.09 -4.25
CA THR A 132 14.84 -9.43 -4.66
C THR A 132 15.25 -9.36 -6.14
N ALA A 133 16.42 -8.77 -6.40
CA ALA A 133 17.07 -8.67 -7.70
C ALA A 133 18.59 -8.52 -7.52
N ALA A 134 19.17 -9.24 -6.56
CA ALA A 134 20.61 -9.38 -6.42
C ALA A 134 20.95 -10.73 -5.80
N GLN A 135 20.60 -11.82 -6.49
CA GLN A 135 21.23 -13.12 -6.29
C GLN A 135 21.82 -13.58 -7.62
N ALA A 136 22.96 -12.99 -7.96
CA ALA A 136 23.99 -13.67 -8.73
C ALA A 136 25.35 -13.03 -8.42
N GLN A 137 26.29 -13.90 -8.07
CA GLN A 137 27.74 -13.70 -7.96
C GLN A 137 28.24 -13.11 -6.64
N GLY A 138 28.82 -14.02 -5.85
CA GLY A 138 29.40 -13.71 -4.56
C GLY A 138 30.85 -13.23 -4.62
N ALA A 139 31.27 -12.67 -3.50
CA ALA A 139 32.63 -12.74 -2.98
C ALA A 139 32.59 -12.25 -1.52
N ALA A 140 33.29 -12.95 -0.65
CA ALA A 140 33.37 -12.69 0.77
C ALA A 140 33.95 -11.29 1.09
N MET A 141 33.40 -10.59 2.08
CA MET A 141 34.23 -9.79 2.98
C MET A 141 33.62 -9.63 4.37
N ARG A 142 34.49 -9.85 5.35
CA ARG A 142 34.30 -9.87 6.80
C ARG A 142 33.90 -8.50 7.36
N GLY A 143 33.00 -8.54 8.35
CA GLY A 143 32.96 -7.69 9.54
C GLY A 143 33.25 -6.20 9.38
N ALA A 144 32.20 -5.38 9.42
CA ALA A 144 32.26 -4.01 9.93
C ALA A 144 30.94 -3.68 10.67
N PRO A 145 31.00 -2.98 11.81
CA PRO A 145 29.89 -2.82 12.74
C PRO A 145 28.78 -1.91 12.22
N MET A 146 27.55 -2.28 12.57
CA MET A 146 26.38 -1.41 12.61
C MET A 146 26.70 -0.13 13.40
N ASN A 147 26.82 1.01 12.73
CA ASN A 147 26.20 2.26 13.18
C ASN A 147 26.39 3.32 12.09
N SER A 148 25.32 3.64 11.37
CA SER A 148 25.26 4.89 10.63
C SER A 148 23.81 5.36 10.61
N ASN A 149 23.46 6.14 11.63
CA ASN A 149 22.37 7.12 11.56
C ASN A 149 22.69 8.14 10.45
N VAL A 150 22.65 7.69 9.19
CA VAL A 150 22.55 8.59 8.05
C VAL A 150 21.08 8.92 7.99
N ALA A 151 20.70 10.08 8.50
CA ALA A 151 19.44 10.70 8.15
C ALA A 151 19.46 10.95 6.63
N MET A 152 19.13 9.93 5.84
CA MET A 152 18.88 10.08 4.42
C MET A 152 17.69 11.04 4.30
N GLN A 153 17.89 12.17 3.62
CA GLN A 153 16.79 12.96 3.11
C GLN A 153 15.98 12.05 2.18
N MET A 154 14.89 11.49 2.69
CA MET A 154 14.04 10.56 1.95
C MET A 154 13.26 11.36 0.89
N THR A 155 13.70 11.28 -0.36
CA THR A 155 12.96 11.82 -1.52
C THR A 155 11.60 11.10 -1.64
N ARG A 156 10.50 11.85 -1.53
CA ARG A 156 9.14 11.29 -1.69
C ARG A 156 8.69 11.43 -3.15
N VAL A 157 8.44 10.31 -3.81
CA VAL A 157 7.99 10.28 -5.21
C VAL A 157 6.46 10.21 -5.28
N ILE A 158 5.85 11.07 -6.09
CA ILE A 158 4.41 11.09 -6.37
C ILE A 158 4.20 10.85 -7.87
N GLY A 159 3.54 9.76 -8.23
CA GLY A 159 3.20 9.44 -9.62
C GLY A 159 1.84 10.01 -10.01
N VAL A 160 1.78 10.71 -11.15
CA VAL A 160 0.52 11.23 -11.72
C VAL A 160 0.36 10.67 -13.13
N LYS A 161 -0.78 10.05 -13.42
CA LYS A 161 -1.11 9.48 -14.72
C LYS A 161 -2.48 10.00 -15.18
N ASN A 162 -2.56 10.43 -16.43
CA ASN A 162 -3.83 10.73 -17.08
C ASN A 162 -4.66 9.45 -17.22
N VAL A 163 -5.91 9.48 -16.74
CA VAL A 163 -6.88 8.38 -16.93
C VAL A 163 -7.50 8.45 -18.33
N THR A 164 -7.75 9.67 -18.83
CA THR A 164 -8.17 9.92 -20.22
C THR A 164 -7.20 10.88 -20.90
N ASP A 165 -7.15 10.82 -22.23
CA ASP A 165 -6.35 11.75 -23.02
C ASP A 165 -6.71 13.21 -22.70
N SER A 166 -5.68 14.06 -22.61
CA SER A 166 -5.84 15.49 -22.33
C SER A 166 -6.49 15.85 -20.98
N SER A 167 -6.47 14.97 -19.98
CA SER A 167 -6.95 15.23 -18.60
C SER A 167 -6.19 16.34 -17.82
N GLY A 168 -5.26 17.06 -18.45
CA GLY A 168 -4.57 18.19 -17.82
C GLY A 168 -3.56 17.85 -16.71
N ALA A 169 -3.08 16.60 -16.60
CA ALA A 169 -2.08 16.25 -15.58
C ALA A 169 -0.83 17.14 -15.61
N THR A 170 -0.35 17.52 -16.79
CA THR A 170 0.82 18.40 -16.93
C THR A 170 0.60 19.72 -16.18
N THR A 171 -0.55 20.36 -16.35
CA THR A 171 -0.91 21.61 -15.66
C THR A 171 -1.09 21.39 -14.15
N LEU A 172 -1.73 20.28 -13.75
CA LEU A 172 -1.90 19.93 -12.34
C LEU A 172 -0.55 19.75 -11.64
N ILE A 173 0.36 18.99 -12.24
CA ILE A 173 1.70 18.73 -11.70
C ILE A 173 2.47 20.06 -11.56
N TYR A 174 2.38 20.94 -12.56
CA TYR A 174 3.00 22.26 -12.48
C TYR A 174 2.45 23.09 -11.31
N MET A 175 1.14 23.12 -11.10
CA MET A 175 0.54 23.81 -9.94
C MET A 175 0.95 23.17 -8.61
N MET A 176 1.03 21.84 -8.54
CA MET A 176 1.49 21.12 -7.36
C MET A 176 2.94 21.47 -7.02
N LYS A 177 3.83 21.49 -8.02
CA LYS A 177 5.23 21.93 -7.86
C LYS A 177 5.29 23.30 -7.21
N LYS A 178 4.60 24.30 -7.79
CA LYS A 178 4.57 25.67 -7.26
C LYS A 178 4.08 25.78 -5.82
N HIS A 179 3.15 24.92 -5.42
CA HIS A 179 2.65 24.93 -4.05
C HIS A 179 3.63 24.25 -3.08
N LEU A 180 4.23 23.13 -3.49
CA LEU A 180 5.14 22.34 -2.67
C LEU A 180 6.53 22.99 -2.52
N GLU A 181 7.02 23.68 -3.56
CA GLU A 181 8.29 24.44 -3.55
C GLU A 181 8.36 25.49 -2.42
N LYS A 182 7.22 25.88 -1.85
CA LYS A 182 7.19 26.82 -0.70
C LYS A 182 7.80 26.23 0.57
N ASN A 183 7.75 24.91 0.73
CA ASN A 183 8.14 24.23 1.97
C ASN A 183 9.11 23.06 1.73
N TYR A 184 9.31 22.63 0.48
CA TYR A 184 10.07 21.45 0.13
C TYR A 184 10.96 21.71 -1.10
N SER A 185 12.06 20.95 -1.22
CA SER A 185 12.78 20.81 -2.49
C SER A 185 11.99 19.86 -3.39
N VAL A 186 11.62 20.31 -4.58
CA VAL A 186 10.71 19.56 -5.47
C VAL A 186 11.28 19.51 -6.87
N GLY A 187 11.55 18.30 -7.36
CA GLY A 187 11.82 18.03 -8.75
C GLY A 187 10.58 17.44 -9.43
N VAL A 188 10.40 17.74 -10.72
CA VAL A 188 9.33 17.17 -11.53
C VAL A 188 9.93 16.47 -12.74
N VAL A 189 9.47 15.26 -13.03
CA VAL A 189 9.89 14.49 -14.21
C VAL A 189 8.64 14.08 -15.00
N GLU A 190 8.57 14.43 -16.28
CA GLU A 190 7.65 13.78 -17.22
C GLU A 190 8.35 12.64 -17.95
N VAL A 191 7.57 11.59 -18.26
CA VAL A 191 8.08 10.40 -18.93
C VAL A 191 7.44 10.27 -20.31
N ASN A 192 8.25 10.06 -21.35
CA ASN A 192 7.87 9.94 -22.77
C ASN A 192 7.06 11.14 -23.30
N LYS A 193 7.24 12.31 -22.72
CA LYS A 193 6.59 13.57 -23.12
C LYS A 193 7.58 14.72 -23.07
N ARG A 194 7.18 15.85 -23.66
CA ARG A 194 7.98 17.08 -23.72
C ARG A 194 7.15 18.32 -23.40
N ASP A 195 6.04 18.17 -22.68
CA ASP A 195 5.15 19.30 -22.39
C ASP A 195 5.80 20.26 -21.39
N PHE A 196 6.71 19.77 -20.55
CA PHE A 196 7.35 20.60 -19.54
C PHE A 196 8.36 21.61 -20.09
N MET A 197 8.86 21.40 -21.30
CA MET A 197 9.78 22.33 -21.95
C MET A 197 9.19 23.75 -22.12
N PHE A 198 7.86 23.86 -22.15
CA PHE A 198 7.16 25.13 -22.34
C PHE A 198 7.10 26.00 -21.07
N PHE A 199 7.26 25.41 -19.87
CA PHE A 199 7.23 26.16 -18.61
C PHE A 199 8.55 26.86 -18.30
N LYS A 200 9.68 26.43 -18.90
CA LYS A 200 11.01 27.05 -18.78
C LYS A 200 11.46 27.31 -17.34
N GLU A 201 11.25 26.33 -16.46
CA GLU A 201 11.64 26.42 -15.04
C GLU A 201 12.75 25.45 -14.67
N LYS A 202 13.43 25.77 -13.56
CA LYS A 202 14.42 24.89 -12.95
C LYS A 202 13.74 23.67 -12.31
N ASP A 203 14.49 22.58 -12.20
CA ASP A 203 14.08 21.33 -11.54
C ASP A 203 12.83 20.69 -12.17
N ILE A 204 12.65 20.92 -13.47
CA ILE A 204 11.67 20.22 -14.30
C ILE A 204 12.39 19.51 -15.44
N TYR A 205 12.17 18.21 -15.57
CA TYR A 205 12.88 17.34 -16.49
C TYR A 205 11.90 16.58 -17.38
N SER A 206 12.31 16.33 -18.61
CA SER A 206 11.66 15.41 -19.54
C SER A 206 12.56 14.21 -19.74
N ALA A 207 12.05 13.01 -19.53
CA ALA A 207 12.78 11.77 -19.59
C ALA A 207 12.10 10.77 -20.54
N ASP A 208 12.89 9.91 -21.16
CA ASP A 208 12.37 8.69 -21.77
C ASP A 208 12.28 7.59 -20.70
N ASP A 209 11.44 6.56 -20.91
CA ASP A 209 11.24 5.45 -19.95
C ASP A 209 12.55 4.86 -19.43
N SER A 210 13.57 4.71 -20.30
CA SER A 210 14.86 4.12 -19.94
C SER A 210 15.68 4.98 -18.97
N ASN A 211 15.44 6.30 -18.93
CA ASN A 211 16.26 7.26 -18.21
C ASN A 211 15.54 7.88 -17.01
N ALA A 212 14.23 7.68 -16.89
CA ALA A 212 13.43 8.23 -15.80
C ALA A 212 13.96 7.83 -14.42
N GLN A 213 14.35 6.56 -14.26
CA GLN A 213 14.88 6.05 -12.98
C GLN A 213 16.23 6.67 -12.63
N SER A 214 17.11 6.90 -13.61
CA SER A 214 18.40 7.54 -13.38
C SER A 214 18.24 9.00 -12.95
N ILE A 215 17.27 9.72 -13.51
CA ILE A 215 16.97 11.10 -13.12
C ILE A 215 16.39 11.14 -11.70
N ILE A 216 15.45 10.24 -11.38
CA ILE A 216 14.88 10.15 -10.03
C ILE A 216 15.96 9.86 -8.98
N ASN A 217 16.92 8.98 -9.28
CA ASN A 217 17.99 8.62 -8.35
C ASN A 217 19.07 9.70 -8.19
N ALA A 218 19.13 10.68 -9.10
CA ALA A 218 20.09 11.78 -9.04
C ALA A 218 19.65 12.90 -8.09
N HIS A 219 18.40 12.86 -7.59
CA HIS A 219 17.75 13.91 -6.80
C HIS A 219 17.15 13.38 -5.50
#